data_AF-A0A875S9G4-F1
#
_entry.id   AF-A0A875S9G4-F1
#
_cell.length_a   1.000
_cell.length_b   1.000
_cell.length_c   1.000
_cell.angle_alpha   90.00
_cell.angle_beta   90.00
_cell.angle_gamma   90.00
#
_symmetry.space_group_name_H-M   'P 1'
#
loop_
_entity.id
_entity.type
_entity.pdbx_description
1 polymer ?
#
loop_
_entity_poly.entity_id
_entity_poly.type
_entity_poly.pdbx_seq_one_letter_code
_entity_poly.pdbx_strand_id
1 'polypeptide(L)'
;MYVITHELSYEFKKKRFPGSLKLEHWEFMYGILYTSIVYFIWQLTYHYFITIRRADKIKNGQVTSFEYLRKAFANKPIGKFVNSLPEPLPVVAFTLIQYGYQLTTMSLCPLFFQYKYAASVFVSLIFLTASYNGATYYVDFYGKKFQKEIARLQDGLNKLQNKLTSVESSEDLTANYLDIGNK
;
A
#
# COMPACT_ATOMS: atom_id res chain seq x y z
N MET A 1 10.77 -22.91 -13.60
CA MET A 1 10.93 -24.05 -12.69
C MET A 1 9.60 -24.70 -12.34
N TYR A 2 8.64 -23.98 -11.75
CA TYR A 2 7.34 -24.54 -11.32
C TYR A 2 6.57 -25.35 -12.39
N VAL A 3 6.43 -24.82 -13.61
CA VAL A 3 5.77 -25.53 -14.72
C VAL A 3 6.56 -26.80 -15.13
N ILE A 4 7.89 -26.71 -15.11
CA ILE A 4 8.78 -27.83 -15.42
C ILE A 4 8.67 -28.93 -14.35
N THR A 5 8.46 -28.57 -13.08
CA THR A 5 8.32 -29.53 -11.98
C THR A 5 6.92 -30.14 -11.93
N HIS A 6 5.84 -29.35 -12.11
CA HIS A 6 4.47 -29.80 -11.81
C HIS A 6 3.57 -30.09 -13.02
N GLU A 7 3.84 -29.52 -14.20
CA GLU A 7 2.92 -29.62 -15.35
C GLU A 7 3.44 -30.49 -16.49
N LEU A 8 4.77 -30.61 -16.65
CA LEU A 8 5.34 -31.40 -17.76
C LEU A 8 5.25 -32.91 -17.49
N SER A 9 5.12 -33.70 -18.57
CA SER A 9 5.22 -35.16 -18.50
C SER A 9 6.66 -35.60 -18.24
N TYR A 10 6.82 -36.76 -17.59
CA TYR A 10 8.14 -37.30 -17.23
C TYR A 10 9.05 -37.49 -18.45
N GLU A 11 8.51 -38.06 -19.54
CA GLU A 11 9.23 -38.29 -20.80
C GLU A 11 9.76 -36.99 -21.42
N PHE A 12 8.95 -35.92 -21.38
CA PHE A 12 9.37 -34.62 -21.91
C PHE A 12 10.42 -33.95 -21.03
N LYS A 13 10.30 -34.07 -19.70
CA LYS A 13 11.33 -33.58 -18.75
C LYS A 13 12.66 -34.26 -19.00
N LYS A 14 12.68 -35.60 -19.16
CA LYS A 14 13.91 -36.37 -19.41
C LYS A 14 14.62 -35.96 -20.70
N LYS A 15 13.86 -35.71 -21.77
CA LYS A 15 14.40 -35.35 -23.09
C LYS A 15 14.92 -33.91 -23.15
N ARG A 16 14.19 -32.94 -22.58
CA ARG A 16 14.50 -31.50 -22.74
C ARG A 16 15.17 -30.87 -21.53
N PHE A 17 14.90 -31.38 -20.33
CA PHE A 17 15.36 -30.83 -19.05
C PHE A 17 15.91 -31.92 -18.11
N PRO A 18 16.91 -32.72 -18.52
CA PRO A 18 17.42 -33.82 -17.69
C PRO A 18 17.98 -33.35 -16.33
N GLY A 19 18.42 -32.09 -16.24
CA GLY A 19 18.87 -31.49 -14.99
C GLY A 19 17.76 -31.29 -13.95
N SER A 20 16.50 -31.11 -14.37
CA SER A 20 15.38 -30.95 -13.41
C SER A 20 15.02 -32.25 -12.69
N LEU A 21 15.36 -33.41 -13.27
CA LEU A 21 15.19 -34.72 -12.63
C LEU A 21 16.19 -34.96 -11.50
N LYS A 22 17.38 -34.33 -11.56
CA LYS A 22 18.40 -34.43 -10.50
C LYS A 22 18.05 -33.56 -9.27
N LEU A 23 17.06 -32.69 -9.40
CA LEU A 23 16.59 -31.75 -8.38
C LEU A 23 15.30 -32.25 -7.73
N GLU A 24 15.18 -33.56 -7.53
CA GLU A 24 14.00 -34.20 -6.95
C GLU A 24 13.75 -33.74 -5.51
N HIS A 25 14.84 -33.50 -4.77
CA HIS A 25 14.83 -32.83 -3.48
C HIS A 25 15.52 -31.47 -3.60
N TRP A 26 14.72 -30.42 -3.52
CA TRP A 26 15.24 -29.07 -3.36
C TRP A 26 15.70 -28.89 -1.91
N GLU A 27 16.97 -28.58 -1.73
CA GLU A 27 17.56 -28.18 -0.45
C GLU A 27 17.08 -26.77 -0.06
N PHE A 28 15.77 -26.63 0.19
CA PHE A 28 15.15 -25.35 0.52
C PHE A 28 15.74 -24.73 1.79
N MET A 29 16.14 -25.57 2.75
CA MET A 29 16.82 -25.12 3.96
C MET A 29 18.18 -24.47 3.63
N TYR A 30 18.95 -25.07 2.73
CA TYR A 30 20.21 -24.47 2.27
C TYR A 30 19.97 -23.14 1.56
N GLY A 31 18.94 -23.07 0.71
CA GLY A 31 18.54 -21.84 0.04
C GLY A 31 18.14 -20.72 1.01
N ILE A 32 17.28 -21.03 1.99
CA ILE A 32 16.84 -20.08 3.02
C ILE A 32 18.01 -19.63 3.90
N LEU A 33 18.89 -20.55 4.31
CA LEU A 33 20.04 -20.21 5.14
C LEU A 33 21.02 -19.31 4.40
N TYR A 34 21.32 -19.63 3.13
CA TYR A 34 22.23 -18.83 2.32
C TYR A 34 21.67 -17.41 2.08
N THR A 35 20.40 -17.29 1.70
CA THR A 35 19.77 -15.98 1.49
C THR A 35 19.65 -15.21 2.80
N SER A 36 19.36 -15.89 3.91
CA SER A 36 19.32 -15.31 5.26
C SER A 36 20.67 -14.71 5.66
N ILE A 37 21.77 -15.42 5.44
CA ILE A 37 23.13 -14.94 5.73
C ILE A 37 23.47 -13.70 4.89
N VAL A 38 23.25 -13.76 3.57
CA VAL A 38 23.51 -12.62 2.67
C VAL A 38 22.66 -11.41 3.08
N TYR A 39 21.39 -11.64 3.39
CA TYR A 39 20.48 -10.59 3.81
C TYR A 39 20.83 -10.03 5.19
N PHE A 40 21.32 -10.85 6.12
CA PHE A 40 21.81 -10.42 7.42
C PHE A 40 23.04 -9.51 7.28
N ILE A 41 24.02 -9.89 6.44
CA ILE A 41 25.18 -9.03 6.12
C ILE A 41 24.73 -7.71 5.51
N TRP A 42 23.77 -7.77 4.58
CA TRP A 42 23.17 -6.57 4.00
C TRP A 42 22.49 -5.69 5.04
N GLN A 43 21.70 -6.27 5.96
CA GLN A 43 21.01 -5.54 7.02
C GLN A 43 21.98 -4.85 7.98
N LEU A 44 23.08 -5.53 8.36
CA LEU A 44 24.14 -4.91 9.16
C LEU A 44 24.79 -3.73 8.43
N THR A 45 25.10 -3.92 7.14
CA THR A 45 25.69 -2.86 6.30
C THR A 45 24.75 -1.67 6.15
N TYR A 46 23.46 -1.93 5.92
CA TYR A 46 22.43 -0.90 5.82
C TYR A 46 22.26 -0.13 7.13
N HIS A 47 22.21 -0.83 8.27
CA HIS A 47 22.10 -0.20 9.58
C HIS A 47 23.32 0.70 9.86
N TYR A 48 24.53 0.22 9.59
CA TYR A 48 25.76 1.01 9.70
C TYR A 48 25.71 2.27 8.82
N PHE A 49 25.28 2.13 7.56
CA PHE A 49 25.17 3.25 6.62
C PHE A 49 24.14 4.30 7.06
N ILE A 50 22.97 3.88 7.54
CA ILE A 50 21.92 4.80 8.02
C ILE A 50 22.38 5.53 9.28
N THR A 51 22.92 4.81 10.26
CA THR A 51 23.35 5.39 11.54
C THR A 51 24.48 6.41 11.36
N ILE A 52 25.43 6.17 10.42
CA ILE A 52 26.58 7.07 10.24
C ILE A 52 26.32 8.17 9.21
N ARG A 53 25.73 7.86 8.03
CA ARG A 53 25.59 8.84 6.94
C ARG A 53 24.27 9.60 6.94
N ARG A 54 23.25 9.13 7.67
CA ARG A 54 21.95 9.82 7.75
C ARG A 54 21.69 10.53 9.07
N ALA A 55 22.56 10.39 10.07
CA ALA A 55 22.46 11.17 11.31
C ALA A 55 22.33 12.68 11.03
N ASP A 56 23.17 13.21 10.13
CA ASP A 56 23.14 14.63 9.78
C ASP A 56 21.87 15.04 9.00
N LYS A 57 21.32 14.14 8.18
CA LYS A 57 20.10 14.40 7.39
C LYS A 57 18.82 14.35 8.25
N ILE A 58 18.81 13.51 9.29
CA ILE A 58 17.73 13.46 10.28
C ILE A 58 17.73 14.76 11.10
N LYS A 59 18.91 15.26 11.46
CA LYS A 59 19.07 16.55 12.15
C LYS A 59 18.57 17.74 11.33
N ASN A 60 18.62 17.63 9.99
CA ASN A 60 18.11 18.64 9.05
C ASN A 60 16.62 18.48 8.69
N GLY A 61 15.86 17.64 9.41
CA GLY A 61 14.39 17.56 9.28
C GLY A 61 13.88 16.80 8.04
N GLN A 62 14.73 16.05 7.33
CA GLN A 62 14.28 15.25 6.19
C GLN A 62 13.54 13.98 6.67
N VAL A 63 12.26 13.86 6.29
CA VAL A 63 11.45 12.66 6.54
C VAL A 63 12.04 11.49 5.78
N THR A 64 12.57 10.51 6.51
CA THR A 64 13.04 9.26 5.93
C THR A 64 11.87 8.28 5.77
N SER A 65 12.01 7.27 4.90
CA SER A 65 11.00 6.19 4.77
C SER A 65 10.69 5.52 6.11
N PHE A 66 11.68 5.46 7.01
CA PHE A 66 11.50 5.03 8.40
C PHE A 66 10.53 5.93 9.16
N GLU A 67 10.75 7.24 9.15
CA GLU A 67 9.89 8.23 9.82
C GLU A 67 8.46 8.24 9.27
N TYR A 68 8.31 8.06 7.96
CA TYR A 68 6.99 7.90 7.33
C TYR A 68 6.27 6.63 7.82
N LEU A 69 6.95 5.48 7.82
CA LEU A 69 6.33 4.22 8.26
C LEU A 69 6.07 4.22 9.78
N ARG A 70 6.96 4.85 10.55
CA ARG A 70 6.79 5.10 11.99
C ARG A 70 5.48 5.84 12.27
N LYS A 71 5.19 6.90 11.51
CA LYS A 71 3.94 7.67 11.60
C LYS A 71 2.73 6.90 11.09
N ALA A 72 2.84 6.24 9.93
CA ALA A 72 1.74 5.49 9.34
C ALA A 72 1.27 4.31 10.21
N PHE A 73 2.20 3.68 10.93
CA PHE A 73 1.92 2.54 11.82
C PHE A 73 1.81 2.92 13.30
N ALA A 74 1.91 4.20 13.66
CA ALA A 74 1.91 4.67 15.05
C ALA A 74 0.69 4.21 15.86
N ASN A 75 -0.46 4.03 15.20
CA ASN A 75 -1.70 3.61 15.84
C ASN A 75 -1.85 2.08 15.99
N LYS A 76 -1.00 1.28 15.31
CA LYS A 76 -1.02 -0.19 15.40
C LYS A 76 -0.20 -0.68 16.60
N PRO A 77 -0.54 -1.82 17.22
CA PRO A 77 0.14 -2.31 18.44
C PRO A 77 1.67 -2.47 18.26
N ILE A 78 2.11 -3.00 17.12
CA ILE A 78 3.53 -3.14 16.79
C ILE A 78 4.20 -1.75 16.66
N GLY A 79 3.53 -0.79 16.02
CA GLY A 79 4.06 0.56 15.87
C GLY A 79 4.07 1.34 17.19
N LYS A 80 3.09 1.15 18.07
CA LYS A 80 3.10 1.72 19.44
C LYS A 80 4.30 1.21 20.24
N PHE A 81 4.56 -0.09 20.19
CA PHE A 81 5.72 -0.70 20.85
C PHE A 81 7.05 -0.18 20.28
N VAL A 82 7.19 -0.15 18.96
CA VAL A 82 8.40 0.38 18.30
C VAL A 82 8.61 1.87 18.63
N ASN A 83 7.53 2.64 18.71
CA ASN A 83 7.59 4.08 18.95
C ASN A 83 7.83 4.46 20.41
N SER A 84 7.56 3.56 21.37
CA SER A 84 7.84 3.79 22.79
C SER A 84 9.30 3.59 23.17
N LEU A 85 10.14 3.03 22.28
CA LEU A 85 11.57 2.84 22.53
C LEU A 85 12.36 4.15 22.33
N PRO A 86 13.40 4.41 23.16
CA PRO A 86 14.28 5.56 23.00
C PRO A 86 15.21 5.40 21.79
N GLU A 87 15.53 6.50 21.11
CA GLU A 87 16.51 6.50 19.99
C GLU A 87 17.86 5.91 20.43
N PRO A 88 18.52 5.03 19.64
CA PRO A 88 18.23 4.61 18.24
C PRO A 88 17.44 3.29 18.11
N LEU A 89 16.91 2.76 19.22
CA LEU A 89 16.28 1.43 19.27
C LEU A 89 15.07 1.26 18.34
N PRO A 90 14.25 2.27 18.03
CA PRO A 90 13.17 2.15 17.04
C PRO A 90 13.65 1.71 15.66
N VAL A 91 14.81 2.20 15.20
CA VAL A 91 15.38 1.83 13.89
C VAL A 91 15.81 0.36 13.90
N VAL A 92 16.46 -0.08 14.99
CA VAL A 92 16.87 -1.48 15.17
C VAL A 92 15.65 -2.40 15.22
N ALA A 93 14.65 -2.07 16.03
CA ALA A 93 13.42 -2.85 16.16
C ALA A 93 12.69 -2.98 14.82
N PHE A 94 12.62 -1.89 14.05
CA PHE A 94 12.02 -1.90 12.72
C PHE A 94 12.80 -2.77 11.73
N THR A 95 14.13 -2.69 11.72
CA THR A 95 14.99 -3.56 10.91
C THR A 95 14.81 -5.04 11.28
N LEU A 96 14.71 -5.36 12.57
CA LEU A 96 14.47 -6.74 13.03
C LEU A 96 13.09 -7.26 12.62
N ILE A 97 12.05 -6.43 12.72
CA ILE A 97 10.69 -6.81 12.27
C ILE A 97 10.69 -7.06 10.75
N GLN A 98 11.35 -6.20 9.97
CA GLN A 98 11.49 -6.40 8.53
C GLN A 98 12.25 -7.68 8.20
N TYR A 99 13.33 -7.96 8.93
CA TYR A 99 14.10 -9.20 8.79
C TYR A 99 13.26 -10.44 9.10
N GLY A 100 12.51 -10.44 10.20
CA GLY A 100 11.61 -11.54 10.56
C GLY A 100 10.49 -11.74 9.53
N TYR A 101 9.92 -10.65 9.02
CA TYR A 101 8.92 -10.71 7.94
C TYR A 101 9.48 -11.32 6.66
N GLN A 102 10.71 -10.93 6.27
CA GLN A 102 11.41 -11.50 5.11
C GLN A 102 11.64 -13.00 5.27
N LEU A 103 12.15 -13.45 6.42
CA LEU A 103 12.38 -14.87 6.67
C LEU A 103 11.08 -15.68 6.64
N THR A 104 10.02 -15.14 7.23
CA THR A 104 8.70 -15.80 7.25
C THR A 104 8.16 -15.94 5.82
N THR A 105 8.14 -14.86 5.05
CA THR A 105 7.64 -14.87 3.67
C THR A 105 8.49 -15.73 2.74
N MET A 106 9.81 -15.74 2.91
CA MET A 106 10.70 -16.64 2.18
C MET A 106 10.46 -18.10 2.55
N SER A 107 10.21 -18.41 3.82
CA SER A 107 9.93 -19.79 4.27
C SER A 107 8.59 -20.32 3.75
N LEU A 108 7.61 -19.43 3.51
CA LEU A 108 6.34 -19.80 2.89
C LEU A 108 6.47 -20.13 1.40
N CYS A 109 7.48 -19.61 0.70
CA CYS A 109 7.66 -19.82 -0.74
C CYS A 109 7.93 -21.30 -1.11
N PRO A 110 8.85 -22.03 -0.43
CA PRO A 110 9.01 -23.47 -0.61
C PRO A 110 7.73 -24.27 -0.34
N LEU A 111 6.97 -23.89 0.70
CA LEU A 111 5.71 -24.56 1.05
C LEU A 111 4.71 -24.42 -0.10
N PHE A 112 4.51 -23.21 -0.63
CA PHE A 112 3.64 -23.03 -1.80
C PHE A 112 4.19 -23.73 -3.05
N PHE A 113 5.52 -23.76 -3.23
CA PHE A 113 6.14 -24.41 -4.38
C PHE A 113 5.93 -25.94 -4.37
N GLN A 114 5.86 -26.59 -3.20
CA GLN A 114 5.62 -28.03 -3.10
C GLN A 114 4.17 -28.41 -3.47
N TYR A 115 3.20 -27.58 -3.10
CA TYR A 115 1.78 -27.89 -3.26
C TYR A 115 1.15 -27.10 -4.42
N LYS A 116 0.88 -27.80 -5.53
CA LYS A 116 0.35 -27.19 -6.76
C LYS A 116 -0.93 -26.35 -6.53
N TYR A 117 -1.86 -26.88 -5.76
CA TYR A 117 -3.13 -26.19 -5.45
C TYR A 117 -2.93 -25.01 -4.49
N ALA A 118 -2.00 -25.12 -3.53
CA ALA A 118 -1.74 -24.04 -2.58
C ALA A 118 -1.11 -22.82 -3.28
N ALA A 119 -0.17 -23.02 -4.20
CA ALA A 119 0.38 -21.94 -5.02
C ALA A 119 -0.70 -21.27 -5.88
N SER A 120 -1.57 -22.04 -6.51
CA SER A 120 -2.66 -21.49 -7.34
C SER A 120 -3.65 -20.66 -6.53
N VAL A 121 -4.06 -21.16 -5.35
CA VAL A 121 -4.93 -20.43 -4.42
C VAL A 121 -4.25 -19.15 -3.93
N PHE A 122 -2.98 -19.21 -3.55
CA PHE A 122 -2.22 -18.04 -3.10
C PHE A 122 -2.16 -16.93 -4.16
N VAL A 123 -1.81 -17.29 -5.40
CA VAL A 123 -1.76 -16.32 -6.52
C VAL A 123 -3.15 -15.75 -6.81
N SER A 124 -4.18 -16.60 -6.80
CA SER A 124 -5.56 -16.16 -7.01
C SER A 124 -6.05 -15.20 -5.92
N LEU A 125 -5.71 -15.46 -4.66
CA LEU A 125 -6.03 -14.58 -3.53
C LEU A 125 -5.34 -13.22 -3.64
N ILE A 126 -4.06 -13.19 -4.00
CA ILE A 126 -3.32 -11.94 -4.25
C ILE A 126 -3.99 -11.17 -5.38
N PHE A 127 -4.33 -11.84 -6.48
CA PHE A 127 -5.00 -11.22 -7.61
C PHE A 127 -6.35 -10.62 -7.20
N LEU A 128 -7.20 -11.38 -6.51
CA LEU A 128 -8.50 -10.90 -6.03
C LEU A 128 -8.35 -9.70 -5.09
N THR A 129 -7.38 -9.76 -4.17
CA THR A 129 -7.12 -8.67 -3.22
C THR A 129 -6.62 -7.42 -3.95
N ALA A 130 -5.74 -7.58 -4.94
CA ALA A 130 -5.24 -6.48 -5.76
C ALA A 130 -6.36 -5.86 -6.61
N SER A 131 -7.20 -6.69 -7.24
CA SER A 131 -8.37 -6.23 -7.99
C SER A 131 -9.37 -5.51 -7.09
N TYR A 132 -9.64 -6.01 -5.88
CA TYR A 132 -10.51 -5.36 -4.91
C TYR A 132 -9.96 -4.00 -4.50
N ASN A 133 -8.69 -3.92 -4.08
CA ASN A 133 -8.06 -2.66 -3.71
C ASN A 133 -8.02 -1.65 -4.86
N GLY A 134 -7.76 -2.12 -6.09
CA GLY A 134 -7.79 -1.29 -7.28
C GLY A 134 -9.20 -0.76 -7.60
N ALA A 135 -10.22 -1.61 -7.49
CA ALA A 135 -11.61 -1.23 -7.68
C ALA A 135 -12.09 -0.23 -6.61
N THR A 136 -11.79 -0.47 -5.34
CA THR A 136 -12.10 0.46 -4.23
C THR A 136 -11.44 1.83 -4.46
N TYR A 137 -10.14 1.85 -4.83
CA TYR A 137 -9.46 3.10 -5.14
C TYR A 137 -10.15 3.87 -6.28
N TYR A 138 -10.54 3.16 -7.34
CA TYR A 138 -11.25 3.77 -8.47
C TYR A 138 -12.61 4.33 -8.05
N VAL A 139 -13.40 3.55 -7.31
CA VAL A 139 -14.71 3.99 -6.79
C VAL A 139 -14.57 5.22 -5.88
N ASP A 140 -13.62 5.23 -4.95
CA ASP A 140 -13.41 6.35 -4.04
C ASP A 140 -12.96 7.62 -4.77
N PHE A 141 -12.08 7.49 -5.77
CA PHE A 141 -11.59 8.61 -6.55
C PHE A 141 -12.72 9.28 -7.34
N TYR A 142 -13.51 8.48 -8.07
CA TYR A 142 -14.64 8.99 -8.86
C TYR A 142 -15.81 9.43 -7.97
N GLY A 143 -16.07 8.74 -6.88
CA GLY A 143 -17.09 9.11 -5.89
C GLY A 143 -16.83 10.49 -5.30
N LYS A 144 -15.60 10.78 -4.89
CA LYS A 144 -15.21 12.12 -4.39
C LYS A 144 -15.32 13.21 -5.45
N LYS A 145 -15.00 12.88 -6.71
CA LYS A 145 -15.13 13.84 -7.82
C LYS A 145 -16.61 14.16 -8.07
N PHE A 146 -17.46 13.14 -8.11
CA PHE A 146 -18.90 13.30 -8.30
C PHE A 146 -19.56 14.07 -7.15
N GLN A 147 -19.19 13.79 -5.90
CA GLN A 147 -19.64 14.57 -4.73
C GLN A 147 -19.29 16.06 -4.86
N LYS A 148 -18.09 16.38 -5.34
CA LYS A 148 -17.68 17.77 -5.57
C LYS A 148 -18.49 18.44 -6.69
N GLU A 149 -18.79 17.72 -7.77
CA GLU A 149 -19.62 18.24 -8.86
C GLU A 149 -21.06 18.50 -8.41
N ILE A 150 -21.66 17.59 -7.61
CA ILE A 150 -22.97 17.81 -7.00
C ILE A 150 -22.96 19.04 -6.09
N ALA A 151 -21.97 19.15 -5.20
CA ALA A 151 -21.86 20.27 -4.29
C ALA A 151 -21.74 21.61 -5.04
N ARG A 152 -20.98 21.64 -6.14
CA ARG A 152 -20.86 22.81 -7.02
C ARG A 152 -22.19 23.15 -7.70
N LEU A 153 -22.95 22.16 -8.16
CA LEU A 153 -24.25 22.36 -8.80
C LEU A 153 -25.29 22.88 -7.79
N GLN A 154 -25.33 22.32 -6.58
CA GLN A 154 -26.19 22.81 -5.49
C GLN A 154 -25.89 24.26 -5.12
N ASP A 155 -24.61 24.63 -5.01
CA ASP A 155 -24.21 26.02 -4.76
C ASP A 155 -24.64 26.96 -5.91
N GLY A 156 -24.55 26.50 -7.16
CA GLY A 156 -25.05 27.23 -8.32
C GLY A 156 -26.56 27.48 -8.28
N LEU A 157 -27.35 26.46 -7.93
CA LEU A 157 -28.80 26.56 -7.78
C LEU A 157 -29.19 27.52 -6.64
N ASN A 158 -28.52 27.41 -5.49
CA ASN A 158 -28.75 28.29 -4.34
C ASN A 158 -28.47 29.75 -4.69
N LYS A 159 -27.38 30.03 -5.42
CA LYS A 159 -27.06 31.39 -5.91
C LYS A 159 -28.12 31.92 -6.87
N LEU A 160 -28.65 31.07 -7.75
CA LEU A 160 -29.67 31.46 -8.70
C LEU A 160 -31.01 31.75 -8.00
N GLN A 161 -31.41 30.89 -7.06
CA GLN A 161 -32.59 31.07 -6.22
C GLN A 161 -32.51 32.38 -5.42
N ASN A 162 -31.38 32.63 -4.73
CA ASN A 162 -31.18 33.87 -3.99
C ASN A 162 -31.24 35.11 -4.89
N LYS A 163 -30.70 35.01 -6.11
CA LYS A 163 -30.78 36.10 -7.08
C LYS A 163 -32.21 36.36 -7.54
N LEU A 164 -33.00 35.32 -7.85
CA LEU A 164 -34.41 35.44 -8.19
C LEU A 164 -35.21 36.11 -7.06
N THR A 165 -35.07 35.63 -5.83
CA THR A 165 -35.75 36.23 -4.66
C THR A 165 -35.35 37.70 -4.44
N SER A 166 -34.08 38.05 -4.67
CA SER A 166 -33.64 39.44 -4.57
C SER A 166 -34.23 40.35 -5.67
N VAL A 167 -34.43 39.83 -6.87
CA VAL A 167 -35.04 40.56 -7.99
C VAL A 167 -36.53 40.78 -7.74
N GLU A 168 -37.24 39.72 -7.32
CA GLU A 168 -38.68 39.78 -7.01
C GLU A 168 -38.96 40.76 -5.85
N SER A 169 -38.15 40.74 -4.79
CA SER A 169 -38.24 41.72 -3.71
C SER A 169 -37.92 43.16 -4.17
N SER A 170 -37.06 43.33 -5.18
CA SER A 170 -36.73 44.65 -5.71
C SER A 170 -37.86 45.20 -6.59
N GLU A 171 -38.49 44.35 -7.40
CA GLU A 171 -39.64 44.70 -8.23
C GLU A 171 -40.86 45.07 -7.37
N ASP A 172 -41.16 44.30 -6.32
CA ASP A 172 -42.24 44.59 -5.36
C ASP A 172 -42.03 45.91 -4.61
N LEU A 173 -40.78 46.25 -4.25
CA LEU A 173 -40.44 47.53 -3.65
C LEU A 173 -40.69 48.67 -4.65
N THR A 174 -40.23 48.54 -5.89
CA THR A 174 -40.46 49.56 -6.92
C THR A 174 -41.93 49.73 -7.28
N ALA A 175 -42.71 48.65 -7.33
CA ALA A 175 -44.15 48.70 -7.56
C ALA A 175 -44.90 49.41 -6.43
N ASN A 176 -44.56 49.13 -5.17
CA ASN A 176 -45.12 49.86 -4.02
C ASN A 176 -44.76 51.35 -4.03
N TYR A 177 -43.52 51.71 -4.37
CA TYR A 177 -43.11 53.11 -4.47
C TYR A 177 -43.90 53.89 -5.54
N LEU A 178 -44.20 53.25 -6.68
CA LEU A 178 -44.98 53.87 -7.76
C LEU A 178 -46.47 54.01 -7.41
N ASP A 179 -47.03 53.10 -6.59
CA ASP A 179 -48.41 53.19 -6.11
C ASP A 179 -48.61 54.31 -5.07
N ILE A 180 -47.62 54.53 -4.20
CA ILE A 180 -47.66 55.59 -3.16
C ILE A 180 -47.49 56.99 -3.77
N GLY A 181 -46.77 57.11 -4.89
CA GLY A 181 -46.53 58.40 -5.56
C GLY A 181 -47.69 58.91 -6.45
N ASN A 182 -48.74 58.11 -6.63
CA ASN A 182 -49.87 58.43 -7.53
C ASN A 182 -51.20 58.69 -6.79
N LYS A 183 -51.14 58.92 -5.46
CA LYS A 183 -52.23 59.43 -4.61
C LYS A 183 -51.91 60.84 -4.14
#